data_AF-A0A2T6GBJ8-F1
#
_entry.id   AF-A0A2T6GBJ8-F1
#
_cell.length_a   1.000
_cell.length_b   1.000
_cell.length_c   1.000
_cell.angle_alpha   90.00
_cell.angle_beta   90.00
_cell.angle_gamma   90.00
#
_symmetry.space_group_name_H-M   'P 1'
#
loop_
_entity.id
_entity.type
_entity.pdbx_description
1 polymer ?
#
loop_
_entity_poly.entity_id
_entity_poly.type
_entity_poly.pdbx_seq_one_letter_code
_entity_poly.pdbx_strand_id
1 'polypeptide(L)' 'MDTTAPIVLYVYRCESCGHAGQLHLAESAPEVTTACASCGAEVQAEWDGGVELATNEPE' A
#
# COMPACT_ATOMS: atom_id res chain seq x y z
N MET A 1 -9.43 -10.75 20.31
CA MET A 1 -10.07 -10.14 19.13
C MET A 1 -8.92 -9.60 18.32
N ASP A 2 -8.24 -10.49 17.60
CA ASP A 2 -7.10 -10.09 16.77
C ASP A 2 -7.66 -9.44 15.53
N THR A 3 -7.96 -8.15 15.64
CA THR A 3 -8.35 -7.32 14.51
C THR A 3 -7.08 -6.99 13.72
N THR A 4 -6.49 -7.99 13.08
CA THR A 4 -5.44 -7.74 12.10
C THR A 4 -6.14 -7.21 10.86
N ALA A 5 -6.02 -5.91 10.61
CA ALA A 5 -6.60 -5.30 9.41
C ALA A 5 -6.04 -6.01 8.16
N PRO A 6 -6.85 -6.23 7.11
CA PRO A 6 -6.41 -6.93 5.92
C PRO A 6 -5.23 -6.20 5.28
N ILE A 7 -4.24 -6.94 4.80
CA ILE A 7 -3.14 -6.34 4.02
C ILE A 7 -3.67 -6.05 2.61
N VAL A 8 -3.60 -4.79 2.20
CA VAL A 8 -4.06 -4.30 0.88
C VAL A 8 -2.93 -3.66 0.10
N LEU A 9 -3.10 -3.57 -1.22
CA LEU A 9 -2.17 -2.93 -2.14
C LEU A 9 -2.44 -1.43 -2.25
N TYR A 10 -1.44 -0.63 -1.91
CA TYR A 10 -1.38 0.79 -2.22
C TYR A 10 -0.45 1.03 -3.40
N VAL A 11 -0.85 1.90 -4.31
CA VAL A 11 -0.07 2.33 -5.47
C VAL A 11 0.18 3.84 -5.39
N TYR A 12 1.34 4.29 -5.83
CA TYR A 12 1.66 5.71 -5.88
C TYR A 12 2.45 6.05 -7.13
N ARG A 13 2.40 7.33 -7.50
CA ARG A 13 3.30 7.92 -8.49
C ARG A 13 4.03 9.09 -7.87
N CYS A 14 5.34 9.00 -7.79
CA CYS A 14 6.17 10.06 -7.24
C CYS A 14 6.22 11.25 -8.20
N GLU A 15 5.77 12.42 -7.76
CA GLU A 15 5.84 13.65 -8.56
C GLU A 15 7.28 14.16 -8.73
N SER A 16 8.18 13.83 -7.80
CA SER A 16 9.57 14.29 -7.83
C SER A 16 10.43 13.56 -8.88
N CYS A 17 10.27 12.23 -9.00
CA CYS A 17 11.10 11.42 -9.91
C CYS A 17 10.29 10.70 -11.01
N GLY A 18 8.96 10.78 -10.97
CA GLY A 18 8.07 10.10 -11.91
C GLY A 18 7.91 8.59 -11.68
N HIS A 19 8.58 8.02 -10.68
CA HIS A 19 8.53 6.59 -10.37
C HIS A 19 7.15 6.16 -9.90
N ALA A 20 6.60 5.11 -10.50
CA ALA A 20 5.41 4.42 -10.01
C ALA A 20 5.84 3.29 -9.08
N GLY A 21 5.36 3.29 -7.85
CA GLY A 21 5.66 2.28 -6.83
C GLY A 21 4.40 1.67 -6.26
N GLN A 22 4.57 0.53 -5.59
CA GLN A 22 3.50 -0.17 -4.90
C GLN A 22 3.99 -0.66 -3.54
N LEU A 23 3.08 -0.74 -2.57
CA LEU A 23 3.36 -1.22 -1.22
C LEU A 23 2.16 -1.96 -0.64
N HIS A 24 2.45 -2.95 0.20
CA HIS A 24 1.44 -3.73 0.89
C HIS A 24 1.40 -3.30 2.35
N LEU A 25 0.27 -2.76 2.80
CA LEU A 25 0.06 -2.29 4.17
C LEU A 25 -1.30 -2.76 4.69
N ALA A 26 -1.44 -2.81 6.01
CA ALA A 26 -2.73 -3.03 6.64
C ALA A 26 -3.70 -1.91 6.26
N GLU A 27 -4.91 -2.26 5.80
CA GLU A 27 -5.96 -1.32 5.46
C GLU A 27 -6.25 -0.44 6.67
N SER A 28 -5.85 0.83 6.57
CA SER A 28 -6.00 1.81 7.64
C SER A 28 -6.73 3.06 7.16
N ALA A 29 -6.55 3.41 5.89
CA ALA A 29 -7.12 4.59 5.24
C ALA A 29 -7.17 4.38 3.71
N PRO A 30 -8.01 5.13 2.96
CA PRO A 30 -8.04 5.07 1.49
C PRO A 30 -6.74 5.59 0.85
N GLU A 31 -5.99 6.42 1.56
CA GLU A 31 -4.72 7.00 1.14
C GLU A 31 -3.73 6.99 2.31
N VAL A 32 -2.44 6.80 2.01
CA VAL A 32 -1.37 6.79 3.00
C VAL A 32 -0.16 7.57 2.49
N THR A 33 0.45 8.36 3.37
CA THR A 33 1.70 9.06 3.06
C THR A 33 2.88 8.16 3.37
N THR A 34 3.77 7.97 2.39
CA THR A 34 4.98 7.15 2.52
C THR A 34 6.15 7.80 1.78
N ALA A 35 7.33 7.18 1.87
CA ALA A 35 8.51 7.62 1.12
C ALA A 35 8.64 6.83 -0.19
N CYS A 36 8.96 7.53 -1.28
CA CYS A 36 9.25 6.92 -2.56
C CYS A 36 10.47 5.99 -2.46
N ALA A 37 10.33 4.75 -2.88
CA ALA A 37 11.41 3.76 -2.86
C ALA A 37 12.59 4.14 -3.78
N SER A 38 12.35 4.98 -4.80
CA SER A 38 13.36 5.39 -5.76
C SER A 38 14.17 6.63 -5.32
N CYS A 39 13.52 7.63 -4.71
CA CYS A 39 14.19 8.90 -4.40
C CYS A 39 14.03 9.36 -2.95
N GLY A 40 13.23 8.67 -2.15
CA GLY A 40 12.95 9.04 -0.76
C GLY A 40 12.03 10.25 -0.56
N ALA A 41 11.53 10.86 -1.64
CA ALA A 41 10.57 11.95 -1.54
C ALA A 41 9.24 11.46 -0.93
N GLU A 42 8.54 12.34 -0.23
CA GLU A 42 7.20 12.07 0.28
C GLU A 42 6.23 11.85 -0.90
N VAL A 43 5.45 10.78 -0.82
CA VAL A 43 4.46 10.39 -1.82
C VAL A 43 3.18 9.94 -1.15
N GLN A 44 2.06 10.28 -1.77
CA GLN A 44 0.75 9.78 -1.38
C GLN A 44 0.45 8.53 -2.18
N ALA A 45 0.20 7.43 -1.47
CA ALA A 45 -0.20 6.16 -2.06
C ALA A 45 -1.69 5.94 -1.84
N GLU A 46 -2.38 5.59 -2.92
CA GLU A 46 -3.81 5.36 -2.94
C GLU A 46 -4.06 3.86 -2.94
N TRP A 47 -5.06 3.44 -2.19
CA TRP A 47 -5.52 2.06 -2.23
C TRP A 47 -6.14 1.76 -3.61
N ASP A 48 -5.59 0.78 -4.31
CA ASP A 48 -6.01 0.42 -5.69
C ASP A 48 -7.31 -0.41 -5.72
N GLY A 49 -7.97 -0.62 -4.57
CA GLY A 49 -9.19 -1.44 -4.47
C GLY A 49 -8.94 -2.95 -4.63
N GLY A 50 -7.68 -3.39 -4.71
CA GLY A 50 -7.27 -4.75 -5.05
C GLY A 50 -7.05 -5.68 -3.87
N VAL A 51 -8.03 -6.56 -3.67
CA VAL A 51 -8.08 -7.90 -3.01
C VAL A 51 -7.28 -8.15 -1.73
N GLU A 52 -8.03 -8.63 -0.73
CA GLU A 52 -7.54 -9.34 0.44
C GLU A 52 -6.49 -10.39 0.04
N LEU A 53 -5.24 -10.23 0.50
CA LEU A 53 -4.35 -11.38 0.66
C LEU A 53 -4.91 -12.23 1.79
N ALA A 54 -6.02 -12.93 1.53
CA ALA A 54 -6.42 -14.05 2.35
C ALA A 54 -5.28 -15.05 2.24
N THR A 55 -4.45 -15.10 3.28
CA THR A 55 -3.56 -16.23 3.54
C THR A 55 -4.48 -17.44 3.62
N ASN A 56 -4.71 -18.11 2.49
CA ASN A 56 -5.29 -19.43 2.49
C ASN A 56 -4.22 -20.32 3.11
N GLU A 57 -4.20 -20.39 4.44
CA GLU A 57 -3.61 -21.53 5.12
C GLU A 57 -4.43 -22.74 4.66
N PRO A 58 -3.83 -23.72 3.96
CA PRO A 58 -4.55 -24.93 3.62
C PRO A 58 -4.90 -25.68 4.92
N GLU A 59 -6.17 -26.10 4.97
CA GLU A 59 -6.85 -27.02 5.90
C GLU A 59 -5.98 -27.98 6.74
#